data_AF-A0A6H9YKB7-F1
#
_entry.id   AF-A0A6H9YKB7-F1
#
_cell.length_a   1.000
_cell.length_b   1.000
_cell.length_c   1.000
_cell.angle_alpha   90.00
_cell.angle_beta   90.00
_cell.angle_gamma   90.00
#
_symmetry.space_group_name_H-M   'P 1'
#
loop_
_entity.id
_entity.type
_entity.pdbx_description
1 polymer ?
#
loop_
_entity_poly.entity_id
_entity_poly.type
_entity_poly.pdbx_seq_one_letter_code
_entity_poly.pdbx_strand_id
1 'polypeptide(L)' 'MSAAAHFRRAPSTIRCWAHRYHARRLGVIGRTVWYDLRDLAVIDREIRHGRPVPETWEARAELLIS' A
#
# COMPACT_ATOMS: atom_id res chain seq x y z
N MET A 1 -2.82 -5.56 14.23
CA MET A 1 -1.88 -6.20 13.28
C MET A 1 -1.25 -5.11 12.42
N SER A 2 0.07 -5.12 12.19
CA SER A 2 0.73 -4.14 11.33
C SER A 2 0.68 -4.55 9.85
N ALA A 3 0.70 -3.58 8.93
CA ALA A 3 0.80 -3.87 7.50
C ALA A 3 2.04 -4.71 7.16
N ALA A 4 3.17 -4.45 7.81
CA ALA A 4 4.41 -5.21 7.66
C ALA A 4 4.21 -6.72 7.96
N ALA A 5 3.52 -7.05 9.05
CA ALA A 5 3.20 -8.43 9.39
C ALA A 5 2.23 -9.05 8.38
N HIS A 6 1.20 -8.31 7.95
CA HIS A 6 0.22 -8.78 6.98
C HIS A 6 0.86 -9.16 5.63
N PHE A 7 1.72 -8.30 5.09
CA PHE A 7 2.39 -8.53 3.81
C PHE A 7 3.67 -9.38 3.91
N ARG A 8 4.08 -9.77 5.12
CA ARG A 8 5.39 -10.42 5.39
C ARG A 8 6.54 -9.63 4.75
N ARG A 9 6.59 -8.33 5.06
CA ARG A 9 7.60 -7.37 4.58
C ARG A 9 8.21 -6.59 5.74
N ALA A 10 9.40 -6.06 5.54
CA ALA A 10 9.99 -5.13 6.50
C ALA A 10 9.16 -3.84 6.58
N PRO A 11 9.06 -3.18 7.75
CA PRO A 11 8.38 -1.88 7.87
C PRO A 11 8.97 -0.79 6.96
N SER A 12 10.27 -0.86 6.64
CA SER A 12 10.93 0.01 5.67
C SER A 12 10.38 -0.18 4.25
N THR A 13 10.06 -1.41 3.85
CA THR A 13 9.45 -1.71 2.55
C THR A 13 8.06 -1.06 2.45
N ILE A 14 7.23 -1.18 3.50
CA ILE A 14 5.91 -0.55 3.52
C ILE A 14 6.03 0.98 3.43
N ARG A 15 6.99 1.59 4.16
CA ARG A 15 7.25 3.04 4.06
C ARG A 15 7.74 3.45 2.67
N CYS A 16 8.60 2.63 2.05
CA CYS A 16 9.08 2.87 0.69
C CYS A 16 7.91 2.82 -0.31
N TRP A 17 7.02 1.83 -0.20
CA TRP A 17 5.82 1.75 -1.03
C TRP A 17 4.92 2.97 -0.82
N ALA A 18 4.66 3.34 0.43
CA ALA A 18 3.83 4.48 0.76
C ALA A 18 4.36 5.79 0.19
N HIS A 19 5.69 5.99 0.24
CA HIS A 19 6.34 7.17 -0.33
C HIS A 19 6.37 7.13 -1.86
N ARG A 20 6.76 6.00 -2.46
CA ARG A 20 6.98 5.89 -3.90
C ARG A 20 5.69 5.86 -4.71
N TYR A 21 4.65 5.23 -4.18
CA TYR A 21 3.38 5.02 -4.88
C TYR A 21 2.22 5.80 -4.25
N HIS A 22 2.53 6.76 -3.38
CA HIS A 22 1.54 7.61 -2.72
C HIS A 22 0.40 6.80 -2.10
N ALA A 23 0.75 5.79 -1.29
CA ALA A 23 -0.27 4.91 -0.70
C ALA A 23 -1.24 5.72 0.18
N ARG A 24 -2.53 5.38 0.11
CA ARG A 24 -3.59 6.10 0.79
C ARG A 24 -3.41 6.03 2.30
N ARG A 25 -3.16 7.19 2.92
CA ARG A 25 -3.06 7.34 4.37
C ARG A 25 -4.45 7.53 4.96
N LEU A 26 -4.81 6.70 5.93
CA LEU A 26 -6.06 6.82 6.68
C LEU A 26 -5.96 7.78 7.86
N GLY A 27 -4.74 7.98 8.39
CA GLY A 27 -4.49 8.97 9.42
C GLY A 27 -3.26 8.69 10.26
N VAL A 28 -3.21 9.35 11.42
CA VAL A 28 -2.19 9.17 12.46
C VAL A 28 -2.88 9.04 13.79
N ILE A 29 -2.49 8.03 14.57
CA ILE A 29 -2.93 7.88 15.96
C ILE A 29 -1.65 7.80 16.81
N GLY A 30 -1.41 8.84 17.61
CA GLY A 30 -0.15 9.00 18.35
C GLY A 30 1.05 9.08 17.41
N ARG A 31 1.99 8.13 17.53
CA ARG A 31 3.18 8.03 16.68
C ARG A 31 3.01 7.06 15.49
N THR A 32 1.81 6.50 15.31
CA THR A 32 1.54 5.43 14.34
C THR A 32 0.79 5.97 13.14
N VAL A 33 1.31 5.70 11.94
CA VAL A 33 0.66 6.01 10.66
C VAL A 33 -0.17 4.83 10.20
N TRP A 34 -1.41 5.09 9.78
CA TRP A 34 -2.32 4.09 9.25
C TRP A 34 -2.49 4.27 7.74
N TYR A 35 -2.38 3.17 7.00
CA TYR A 35 -2.54 3.12 5.55
C TYR A 35 -3.72 2.22 5.19
N ASP A 36 -4.33 2.49 4.04
CA ASP A 36 -5.34 1.62 3.47
C ASP A 36 -4.71 0.28 3.08
N LEU A 37 -5.23 -0.80 3.67
CA LEU A 37 -4.68 -2.13 3.45
C LEU A 37 -4.93 -2.64 2.03
N ARG A 38 -6.08 -2.29 1.43
CA ARG A 38 -6.42 -2.73 0.08
C ARG A 38 -5.53 -2.03 -0.94
N ASP A 39 -5.24 -0.77 -0.70
CA ASP A 39 -4.32 0.01 -1.53
C ASP A 39 -2.90 -0.62 -1.54
N LEU A 40 -2.38 -0.95 -0.34
CA LEU A 40 -1.10 -1.65 -0.21
C LEU A 40 -1.10 -3.04 -0.87
N ALA A 41 -2.24 -3.73 -0.87
CA ALA A 41 -2.37 -5.04 -1.51
C ALA A 41 -2.27 -4.95 -3.04
N VAL A 42 -2.81 -3.89 -3.65
CA VAL A 42 -2.64 -3.64 -5.10
C VAL A 42 -1.17 -3.37 -5.41
N ILE A 43 -0.50 -2.51 -4.63
CA ILE A 43 0.93 -2.22 -4.83
C ILE A 43 1.77 -3.50 -4.78
N ASP A 44 1.59 -4.33 -3.76
CA ASP A 44 2.32 -5.60 -3.61
C ASP A 44 1.99 -6.58 -4.75
N ARG A 45 0.73 -6.65 -5.19
CA ARG A 45 0.29 -7.46 -6.32
C ARG A 45 1.00 -7.04 -7.61
N GLU A 46 0.96 -5.77 -7.98
CA GLU A 46 1.56 -5.29 -9.23
C GLU A 46 3.09 -5.48 -9.24
N ILE A 47 3.77 -5.19 -8.12
CA ILE A 47 5.21 -5.46 -7.96
C ILE A 47 5.51 -6.94 -8.16
N ARG A 48 4.75 -7.84 -7.54
CA ARG A 48 4.95 -9.29 -7.66
C ARG A 48 4.77 -9.78 -9.10
N HIS A 49 3.84 -9.19 -9.84
CA HIS A 49 3.59 -9.55 -11.23
C HIS A 49 4.49 -8.80 -12.23
N GLY A 50 5.38 -7.93 -11.77
CA GLY A 50 6.25 -7.14 -12.65
C GLY A 50 5.48 -6.10 -13.49
N ARG A 51 4.27 -5.70 -13.04
CA ARG A 51 3.44 -4.71 -13.73
C ARG A 51 3.64 -3.32 -13.12
N PRO A 52 3.41 -2.24 -13.90
CA PRO A 52 3.41 -0.90 -13.35
C PRO A 52 2.36 -0.74 -12.25
N VAL A 53 2.76 -0.15 -11.12
CA VAL A 53 1.83 0.23 -10.07
C VAL A 53 1.10 1.50 -10.54
N PRO A 54 -0.25 1.52 -10.60
CA PRO A 54 -0.97 2.75 -10.94
C PRO A 54 -0.64 3.88 -9.97
N GLU A 55 -0.45 5.08 -10.49
CA GLU A 55 0.11 6.21 -9.73
C GLU A 55 -0.81 6.70 -8.60
N THR A 56 -2.13 6.69 -8.85
CA THR A 56 -3.13 7.18 -7.89
C THR A 56 -3.79 6.05 -7.12
N TRP A 57 -4.22 6.33 -5.89
CA TRP A 57 -4.93 5.34 -5.07
C TRP A 57 -6.34 5.07 -5.64
N GLU A 58 -6.95 6.04 -6.32
CA GLU A 58 -8.22 5.92 -7.01
C GLU A 58 -8.12 4.87 -8.13
N ALA A 59 -7.11 4.96 -9.00
CA ALA A 59 -6.88 3.99 -10.06
C ALA A 59 -6.61 2.58 -9.50
N ARG A 60 -5.92 2.48 -8.35
CA ARG A 60 -5.74 1.20 -7.66
C ARG A 60 -7.05 0.68 -7.06
N ALA A 61 -7.94 1.55 -6.60
CA ALA A 61 -9.26 1.16 -6.09
C ALA A 61 -10.17 0.59 -7.19
N GLU A 62 -10.09 1.11 -8.42
CA GLU A 62 -10.83 0.57 -9.56
C GLU A 62 -10.47 -0.88 -9.86
N LEU A 63 -9.20 -1.27 -9.68
CA LEU A 63 -8.71 -2.65 -9.87
C LEU A 63 -9.19 -3.67 -8.83
N LEU A 64 -9.96 -3.22 -7.83
CA LEU A 64 -10.55 -4.07 -6.78
C LEU A 64 -12.04 -4.29 -6.98
N ILE A 65 -12.65 -3.58 -7.94
CA ILE A 65 -14.08 -3.64 -8.26
C ILE A 65 -14.31 -4.43 -9.56
N SER A 66 -13.25 -4.64 -10.36
CA SER A 66 -13.23 -5.49 -11.55
C SER A 66 -12.96 -6.97 -11.24
#